data_AF-A0A662RXJ1-F1
#
_entry.id   AF-A0A662RXJ1-F1
#
_cell.length_a   1.000
_cell.length_b   1.000
_cell.length_c   1.000
_cell.angle_alpha   90.00
_cell.angle_beta   90.00
_cell.angle_gamma   90.00
#
_symmetry.space_group_name_H-M   'P 1'
#
loop_
_entity.id
_entity.type
_entity.pdbx_description
1 polymer ?
#
loop_
_entity_poly.entity_id
_entity_poly.type
_entity_poly.pdbx_seq_one_letter_code
_entity_poly.pdbx_strand_id
1 'polypeptide(L)'
;MSGESRKRISWDEYWMLIVKDVARRSTCLRRQIGAVIVKENVIISTGYNGAPRGFPHCIDVGCRRDMLNIKSGERHEECLPPYVEVLTHRGHKKISELTPNDFVLTHNGRFKRVLRVISHSYEGETCVIKPKGLLSIELTPEHPVLSCGRCTNTECYGESGWEWIAARDVERGYELIMPFDTRIEDFDSLSVPAFLFATDAYDATDAYDDAYNAAELPLNEDVLRLFGFYLAAGEVKTRYLRFTLPKELVDEVKHVIKDVFGVSVHETKDKGARKEISFQSNIFSI
;
A
#
# COMPACT_ATOMS: atom_id res chain seq x y z
N MET A 1 77.71 7.03 -10.56
CA MET A 1 76.27 6.85 -10.30
C MET A 1 76.12 6.41 -8.86
N SER A 2 75.71 7.33 -7.98
CA SER A 2 75.49 7.07 -6.55
C SER A 2 74.34 6.07 -6.40
N GLY A 3 74.64 4.90 -5.87
CA GLY A 3 73.62 3.89 -5.55
C GLY A 3 72.78 4.36 -4.37
N GLU A 4 71.61 4.94 -4.64
CA GLU A 4 70.59 5.10 -3.62
C GLU A 4 70.15 3.72 -3.11
N SER A 5 70.27 3.49 -1.80
CA SER A 5 69.75 2.29 -1.17
C SER A 5 68.23 2.24 -1.38
N ARG A 6 67.75 1.28 -2.17
CA ARG A 6 66.33 1.13 -2.49
C ARG A 6 65.56 0.72 -1.23
N LYS A 7 65.06 1.69 -0.47
CA LYS A 7 64.32 1.47 0.77
C LYS A 7 62.98 0.80 0.44
N ARG A 8 62.71 -0.35 1.06
CA ARG A 8 61.42 -1.05 0.94
C ARG A 8 60.32 -0.18 1.59
N ILE A 9 59.23 0.06 0.86
CA ILE A 9 58.07 0.80 1.36
C ILE A 9 57.37 0.05 2.51
N SER A 10 56.64 0.78 3.35
CA SER A 10 55.86 0.18 4.42
C SER A 10 54.67 -0.61 3.87
N TRP A 11 54.07 -1.46 4.71
CA TRP A 11 52.86 -2.19 4.35
C TRP A 11 51.67 -1.26 4.04
N ASP A 12 51.45 -0.23 4.86
CA ASP A 12 50.40 0.76 4.62
C ASP A 12 50.58 1.47 3.29
N GLU A 13 51.81 1.88 2.98
CA GLU A 13 52.14 2.53 1.71
C GLU A 13 51.89 1.60 0.53
N TYR A 14 52.31 0.33 0.64
CA TYR A 14 52.02 -0.70 -0.36
C TYR A 14 50.51 -0.90 -0.58
N TRP A 15 49.72 -1.03 0.48
CA TRP A 15 48.27 -1.19 0.36
C TRP A 15 47.61 0.05 -0.22
N MET A 16 48.02 1.25 0.18
CA MET A 16 47.46 2.49 -0.34
C MET A 16 47.80 2.72 -1.81
N LEU A 17 48.98 2.30 -2.28
CA LEU A 17 49.31 2.30 -3.69
C LEU A 17 48.37 1.38 -4.49
N ILE A 18 48.10 0.18 -3.96
CA ILE A 18 47.15 -0.75 -4.58
C ILE A 18 45.73 -0.20 -4.57
N VAL A 19 45.27 0.37 -3.45
CA VAL A 19 43.96 1.02 -3.34
C VAL A 19 43.79 2.09 -4.41
N LYS A 20 44.82 2.92 -4.63
CA LYS A 20 44.80 3.95 -5.68
C LYS A 20 44.65 3.34 -7.07
N ASP A 21 45.37 2.27 -7.37
CA ASP A 21 45.25 1.61 -8.67
C ASP A 21 43.90 0.89 -8.85
N VAL A 22 43.38 0.25 -7.80
CA VAL A 22 42.05 -0.37 -7.80
C VAL A 22 40.96 0.68 -8.00
N ALA A 23 41.08 1.87 -7.38
CA ALA A 23 40.12 2.96 -7.53
C ALA A 23 39.95 3.41 -8.98
N ARG A 24 41.01 3.32 -9.81
CA ARG A 24 40.97 3.68 -11.24
C ARG A 24 40.08 2.79 -12.09
N ARG A 25 39.66 1.62 -11.56
CA ARG A 25 38.67 0.74 -12.20
C ARG A 25 37.24 1.20 -11.94
N SER A 26 37.02 2.19 -11.06
CA SER A 26 35.69 2.73 -10.78
C SER A 26 35.09 3.37 -12.02
N THR A 27 33.85 2.99 -12.30
CA THR A 27 33.08 3.57 -13.40
C THR A 27 32.14 4.69 -12.95
N CYS A 28 32.31 5.21 -11.72
CA CYS A 28 31.49 6.29 -11.20
C CYS A 28 32.06 7.64 -11.64
N LEU A 29 31.22 8.47 -12.27
CA LEU A 29 31.61 9.81 -12.74
C LEU A 29 31.92 10.80 -11.60
N ARG A 30 31.40 10.56 -10.39
CA ARG A 30 31.51 11.50 -9.27
C ARG A 30 32.63 11.17 -8.28
N ARG A 31 32.91 9.89 -8.04
CA ARG A 31 33.89 9.44 -7.03
C ARG A 31 34.61 8.19 -7.51
N GLN A 32 35.93 8.21 -7.41
CA GLN A 32 36.80 7.08 -7.75
C GLN A 32 37.27 6.43 -6.44
N ILE A 33 36.51 5.46 -5.95
CA ILE A 33 36.75 4.80 -4.66
C ILE A 33 37.34 3.41 -4.91
N GLY A 34 38.46 3.13 -4.27
CA GLY A 34 39.06 1.80 -4.19
C GLY A 34 39.13 1.34 -2.72
N ALA A 35 39.15 0.03 -2.52
CA ALA A 35 39.28 -0.60 -1.22
C ALA A 35 40.04 -1.91 -1.33
N VAL A 36 40.80 -2.23 -0.30
CA VAL A 36 41.44 -3.54 -0.11
C VAL A 36 41.13 -4.05 1.30
N ILE A 37 40.91 -5.34 1.42
CA ILE A 37 40.76 -6.02 2.71
C ILE A 37 42.02 -6.84 2.93
N VAL A 38 42.70 -6.59 4.05
CA VAL A 38 43.98 -7.21 4.38
C VAL A 38 43.85 -8.00 5.67
N LYS A 39 44.47 -9.18 5.72
CA LYS A 39 44.67 -9.97 6.95
C LYS A 39 46.09 -10.49 6.95
N GLU A 40 46.80 -10.32 8.06
CA GLU A 40 48.19 -10.81 8.22
C GLU A 40 49.10 -10.38 7.07
N ASN A 41 48.96 -9.12 6.63
CA ASN A 41 49.65 -8.52 5.48
C ASN A 41 49.37 -9.14 4.10
N VAL A 42 48.38 -10.03 4.00
CA VAL A 42 47.89 -10.60 2.74
C VAL A 42 46.59 -9.91 2.33
N ILE A 43 46.53 -9.46 1.09
CA ILE A 43 45.30 -8.91 0.50
C ILE A 43 44.34 -10.08 0.25
N ILE A 44 43.22 -10.09 0.98
CA ILE A 44 42.15 -11.09 0.81
C ILE A 44 41.27 -10.72 -0.38
N SER A 45 40.97 -9.43 -0.54
CA SER A 45 40.03 -8.96 -1.55
C SER A 45 40.29 -7.50 -1.90
N THR A 46 39.88 -7.13 -3.10
CA THR A 46 39.92 -5.76 -3.63
C THR A 46 38.54 -5.38 -4.15
N GLY A 47 38.15 -4.13 -4.00
CA GLY A 47 36.88 -3.62 -4.51
C GLY A 47 36.98 -2.16 -4.94
N TYR A 48 36.07 -1.75 -5.81
CA TYR A 48 35.89 -0.38 -6.24
C TYR A 48 34.40 -0.08 -6.39
N ASN A 49 34.02 1.20 -6.33
CA ASN A 49 32.63 1.59 -6.54
C ASN A 49 32.28 1.60 -8.04
N GLY A 50 31.04 1.25 -8.40
CA GLY A 50 30.58 1.22 -9.79
C GLY A 50 29.20 0.60 -9.91
N ALA A 51 28.72 0.46 -11.15
CA ALA A 51 27.47 -0.25 -11.42
C ALA A 51 27.63 -1.74 -11.06
N PRO A 52 26.59 -2.39 -10.49
CA PRO A 52 26.58 -3.83 -10.30
C PRO A 52 26.79 -4.58 -11.62
N ARG A 53 27.25 -5.84 -11.54
CA ARG A 53 27.44 -6.67 -12.76
C ARG A 53 26.13 -6.79 -13.52
N GLY A 54 26.21 -6.65 -14.85
CA GLY A 54 25.05 -6.73 -15.75
C GLY A 54 24.28 -5.43 -15.93
N PHE A 55 24.71 -4.32 -15.32
CA PHE A 55 24.10 -3.01 -15.50
C PHE A 55 25.03 -2.08 -16.30
N PRO A 56 24.46 -1.13 -17.09
CA PRO A 56 25.26 -0.11 -17.76
C PRO A 56 26.06 0.72 -16.77
N HIS A 57 27.30 1.05 -17.11
CA HIS A 57 28.14 1.86 -16.24
C HIS A 57 27.83 3.35 -16.40
N CYS A 58 28.02 4.15 -15.33
CA CYS A 58 27.78 5.59 -15.40
C CYS A 58 28.64 6.30 -16.44
N ILE A 59 29.80 5.76 -16.80
CA ILE A 59 30.63 6.26 -17.92
C ILE A 59 29.95 6.10 -19.28
N ASP A 60 29.06 5.11 -19.43
CA ASP A 60 28.38 4.80 -20.69
C ASP A 60 27.04 5.56 -20.79
N VAL A 61 26.29 5.61 -19.70
CA VAL A 61 24.92 6.16 -19.68
C VAL A 61 24.78 7.49 -18.95
N GLY A 62 25.87 8.04 -18.41
CA GLY A 62 25.86 9.25 -17.58
C GLY A 62 25.46 9.01 -16.13
N CYS A 63 25.51 10.08 -15.31
CA CYS A 63 25.12 10.00 -13.90
C CYS A 63 23.71 10.55 -13.70
N ARG A 64 22.79 9.69 -13.25
CA ARG A 64 21.41 10.09 -12.89
C ARG A 64 21.38 11.25 -11.90
N ARG A 65 22.36 11.33 -10.99
CA ARG A 65 22.45 12.42 -10.02
C ARG A 65 22.79 13.76 -10.67
N ASP A 66 23.63 13.76 -11.70
CA ASP A 66 24.02 14.99 -12.38
C ASP A 66 22.90 15.46 -13.32
N MET A 67 22.26 14.52 -14.03
CA MET A 67 21.08 14.81 -14.88
C MET A 67 19.93 15.45 -14.11
N LEU A 68 19.73 15.03 -12.86
CA LEU A 68 18.67 15.53 -11.98
C LEU A 68 19.16 16.63 -11.03
N ASN A 69 20.37 17.18 -11.27
CA ASN A 69 20.99 18.24 -10.48
C ASN A 69 21.01 17.99 -8.95
N ILE A 70 21.28 16.75 -8.55
CA ILE A 70 21.27 16.29 -7.16
C ILE A 70 22.63 16.53 -6.51
N LYS A 71 22.69 17.41 -5.50
CA LYS A 71 23.95 17.73 -4.79
C LYS A 71 24.48 16.53 -4.01
N SER A 72 25.77 16.54 -3.67
CA SER A 72 26.39 15.46 -2.89
C SER A 72 25.83 15.45 -1.47
N GLY A 73 25.45 14.27 -0.95
CA GLY A 73 24.84 14.16 0.39
C GLY A 73 23.33 14.36 0.42
N GLU A 74 22.71 14.76 -0.70
CA GLU A 74 21.25 14.87 -0.82
C GLU A 74 20.66 13.62 -1.51
N ARG A 75 19.36 13.35 -1.33
CA ARG A 75 18.67 12.16 -1.89
C ARG A 75 19.32 10.82 -1.50
N HIS A 76 19.85 10.71 -0.27
CA HIS A 76 20.05 9.41 0.39
C HIS A 76 18.79 8.96 1.16
N GLU A 77 17.77 9.81 1.15
CA GLU A 77 16.65 9.86 2.08
C GLU A 77 15.33 9.34 1.49
N GLU A 78 15.30 8.44 0.48
CA GLU A 78 14.02 7.94 -0.07
C GLU A 78 13.28 7.06 0.96
N CYS A 79 12.67 7.69 1.96
CA CYS A 79 12.20 7.03 3.17
C CYS A 79 10.79 7.48 3.56
N LEU A 80 10.14 6.58 4.31
CA LEU A 80 8.85 6.80 4.98
C LEU A 80 9.12 6.84 6.50
N PRO A 81 8.42 7.70 7.26
CA PRO A 81 8.45 7.67 8.73
C PRO A 81 8.05 6.30 9.28
N PRO A 82 8.52 5.93 10.49
CA PRO A 82 8.37 4.57 11.03
C PRO A 82 6.93 4.12 11.26
N TYR A 83 5.98 5.07 11.37
CA TYR A 83 4.57 4.81 11.62
C TYR A 83 3.73 4.64 10.35
N VAL A 84 4.28 4.89 9.17
CA VAL A 84 3.54 4.71 7.91
C VAL A 84 3.18 3.24 7.75
N GLU A 85 1.90 2.97 7.46
CA GLU A 85 1.40 1.64 7.22
C GLU A 85 1.64 1.21 5.78
N VAL A 86 2.08 -0.05 5.63
CA VAL A 86 2.30 -0.70 4.35
C VAL A 86 1.34 -1.87 4.25
N LEU A 87 0.65 -1.98 3.11
CA LEU A 87 -0.22 -3.11 2.83
C LEU A 87 0.62 -4.38 2.59
N THR A 88 0.46 -5.34 3.49
CA THR A 88 1.03 -6.69 3.39
C THR A 88 -0.04 -7.69 3.00
N HIS A 89 0.39 -8.90 2.63
CA HIS A 89 -0.54 -9.99 2.30
C HIS A 89 -1.42 -10.45 3.47
N ARG A 90 -1.12 -10.01 4.71
CA ARG A 90 -1.87 -10.29 5.95
C ARG A 90 -2.57 -9.03 6.49
N GLY A 91 -2.68 -7.98 5.68
CA GLY A 91 -3.22 -6.68 6.08
C GLY A 91 -2.14 -5.64 6.32
N HIS A 92 -2.50 -4.56 7.00
CA HIS A 92 -1.63 -3.41 7.20
C HIS A 92 -0.59 -3.67 8.30
N LYS A 93 0.64 -3.20 8.07
CA LYS A 93 1.74 -3.30 9.03
C LYS A 93 2.59 -2.04 8.94
N LYS A 94 3.05 -1.50 10.07
CA LYS A 94 3.93 -0.32 10.05
C LYS A 94 5.24 -0.66 9.35
N ILE A 95 5.80 0.29 8.61
CA ILE A 95 7.07 0.08 7.92
C ILE A 95 8.20 -0.27 8.88
N SER A 96 8.19 0.28 10.11
CA SER A 96 9.17 -0.04 11.16
C SER A 96 9.07 -1.48 11.69
N GLU A 97 7.94 -2.14 11.50
CA GLU A 97 7.70 -3.51 11.96
C GLU A 97 7.95 -4.53 10.85
N LEU A 98 8.13 -4.09 9.59
CA LEU A 98 8.42 -4.98 8.48
C LEU A 98 9.72 -5.72 8.69
N THR A 99 9.74 -6.96 8.20
CA THR A 99 10.89 -7.85 8.27
C THR A 99 11.22 -8.38 6.89
N PRO A 100 12.49 -8.77 6.63
CA PRO A 100 12.80 -9.61 5.48
C PRO A 100 11.86 -10.82 5.46
N ASN A 101 11.31 -11.13 4.29
CA ASN A 101 10.28 -12.16 4.05
C ASN A 101 8.81 -11.76 4.21
N ASP A 102 8.49 -10.57 4.73
CA ASP A 102 7.13 -10.04 4.58
C ASP A 102 6.82 -9.83 3.09
N PHE A 103 5.56 -10.01 2.67
CA PHE A 103 5.13 -9.72 1.31
C PHE A 103 4.31 -8.44 1.28
N VAL A 104 4.73 -7.47 0.46
CA VAL A 104 4.12 -6.15 0.32
C VAL A 104 3.54 -5.96 -1.08
N LEU A 105 2.44 -5.21 -1.17
CA LEU A 105 1.81 -4.91 -2.46
C LEU A 105 2.70 -3.96 -3.26
N THR A 106 2.96 -4.28 -4.51
CA THR A 106 3.76 -3.44 -5.41
C THR A 106 2.88 -2.64 -6.36
N HIS A 107 3.43 -1.62 -7.02
CA HIS A 107 2.71 -0.74 -7.96
C HIS A 107 2.05 -1.48 -9.14
N ASN A 108 2.43 -2.73 -9.43
CA ASN A 108 1.81 -3.56 -10.46
C ASN A 108 0.69 -4.48 -9.92
N GLY A 109 0.26 -4.25 -8.68
CA GLY A 109 -0.84 -4.97 -8.05
C GLY A 109 -0.52 -6.40 -7.62
N ARG A 110 0.77 -6.76 -7.50
CA ARG A 110 1.20 -8.07 -7.00
C ARG A 110 2.00 -7.95 -5.72
N PHE A 111 1.83 -8.94 -4.84
CA PHE A 111 2.62 -9.08 -3.63
C PHE A 111 4.03 -9.59 -3.95
N LYS A 112 5.05 -8.89 -3.44
CA LYS A 112 6.46 -9.32 -3.52
C LYS A 112 7.13 -9.33 -2.16
N ARG A 113 8.08 -10.25 -2.02
CA ARG A 113 8.86 -10.45 -0.80
C ARG A 113 9.82 -9.29 -0.54
N VAL A 114 9.82 -8.76 0.68
CA VAL A 114 10.81 -7.81 1.18
C VAL A 114 12.15 -8.53 1.32
N LEU A 115 13.16 -8.04 0.61
CA LEU A 115 14.51 -8.61 0.66
C LEU A 115 15.32 -8.09 1.84
N ARG A 116 15.14 -6.80 2.16
CA ARG A 116 15.88 -6.09 3.20
C ARG A 116 15.07 -4.90 3.68
N VAL A 117 15.22 -4.58 4.97
CA VAL A 117 14.73 -3.35 5.58
C VAL A 117 15.94 -2.45 5.87
N ILE A 118 15.81 -1.17 5.59
CA ILE A 118 16.85 -0.16 5.81
C ILE A 118 16.27 0.89 6.76
N SER A 119 17.10 1.34 7.69
CA SER A 119 16.73 2.38 8.66
C SER A 119 17.93 3.29 8.88
N HIS A 120 17.67 4.58 9.05
CA HIS A 120 18.67 5.57 9.47
C HIS A 120 17.96 6.69 10.25
N SER A 121 18.73 7.48 11.00
CA SER A 121 18.23 8.72 11.56
C SER A 121 18.06 9.76 10.46
N TYR A 122 16.96 10.50 10.49
CA TYR A 122 16.67 11.58 9.58
C TYR A 122 16.32 12.84 10.38
N GLU A 123 16.91 13.97 10.01
CA GLU A 123 16.60 15.30 10.54
C GLU A 123 16.40 16.24 9.36
N GLY A 124 15.18 16.73 9.19
CA GLY A 124 14.80 17.53 8.03
C GLY A 124 13.29 17.66 7.89
N GLU A 125 12.86 18.33 6.84
CA GLU A 125 11.46 18.54 6.53
C GLU A 125 10.82 17.26 5.97
N THR A 126 9.52 17.08 6.21
CA THR A 126 8.72 16.03 5.60
C THR A 126 7.64 16.63 4.72
N CYS A 127 7.21 15.86 3.71
CA CYS A 127 6.06 16.18 2.88
C CYS A 127 4.88 15.33 3.32
N VAL A 128 3.69 15.93 3.37
CA VAL A 128 2.42 15.21 3.61
C VAL A 128 1.54 15.35 2.38
N ILE A 129 1.32 14.22 1.69
CA ILE A 129 0.41 14.15 0.55
C ILE A 129 -0.98 13.79 1.07
N LYS A 130 -1.99 14.58 0.71
CA LYS A 130 -3.39 14.40 1.12
C LYS A 130 -4.27 14.09 -0.10
N PRO A 131 -4.34 12.81 -0.51
CA PRO A 131 -5.19 12.39 -1.62
C PRO A 131 -6.68 12.54 -1.26
N LYS A 132 -7.54 12.72 -2.27
CA LYS A 132 -8.99 12.73 -2.09
C LYS A 132 -9.49 11.30 -1.90
N GLY A 133 -10.26 11.06 -0.82
CA GLY A 133 -10.87 9.75 -0.56
C GLY A 133 -9.93 8.69 0.03
N LEU A 134 -8.68 9.05 0.34
CA LEU A 134 -7.68 8.15 0.89
C LEU A 134 -6.97 8.80 2.07
N LEU A 135 -6.28 7.98 2.86
CA LEU A 135 -5.49 8.48 3.99
C LEU A 135 -4.28 9.29 3.50
N SER A 136 -3.94 10.33 4.25
CA SER A 136 -2.73 11.10 4.00
C SER A 136 -1.50 10.26 4.28
N ILE A 137 -0.47 10.43 3.44
CA ILE A 137 0.83 9.78 3.62
C ILE A 137 1.91 10.83 3.85
N GLU A 138 2.73 10.60 4.86
CA GLU A 138 3.91 11.39 5.15
C GLU A 138 5.16 10.68 4.65
N LEU A 139 6.07 11.44 4.05
CA LEU A 139 7.26 10.93 3.40
C LEU A 139 8.31 12.02 3.32
N THR A 140 9.55 11.61 3.09
CA THR A 140 10.63 12.57 2.80
C THR A 140 10.38 13.28 1.45
N PRO A 141 10.81 14.54 1.29
CA PRO A 141 10.55 15.36 0.09
C PRO A 141 10.98 14.71 -1.23
N GLU A 142 12.00 13.86 -1.18
CA GLU A 142 12.60 13.21 -2.34
C GLU A 142 12.01 11.83 -2.65
N HIS A 143 11.19 11.27 -1.74
CA HIS A 143 10.65 9.93 -1.91
C HIS A 143 9.74 9.89 -3.14
N PRO A 144 10.00 9.00 -4.10
CA PRO A 144 9.27 8.97 -5.35
C PRO A 144 7.87 8.40 -5.14
N VAL A 145 6.86 9.08 -5.69
CA VAL A 145 5.48 8.60 -5.78
C VAL A 145 5.10 8.42 -7.24
N LEU A 146 4.20 7.46 -7.48
CA LEU A 146 3.76 7.14 -8.83
C LEU A 146 2.54 7.99 -9.19
N SER A 147 2.60 8.64 -10.34
CA SER A 147 1.62 9.62 -10.80
C SER A 147 1.28 9.38 -12.27
N CYS A 148 0.05 9.70 -12.69
CA CYS A 148 -0.32 9.85 -14.10
C CYS A 148 -0.32 11.31 -14.56
N GLY A 149 0.23 12.22 -13.73
CA GLY A 149 0.39 13.64 -14.01
C GLY A 149 -0.84 14.45 -13.62
N ARG A 150 -0.98 15.64 -14.22
CA ARG A 150 -2.16 16.49 -14.06
C ARG A 150 -3.27 16.01 -14.97
N CYS A 151 -4.37 15.61 -14.35
CA CYS A 151 -5.57 15.29 -15.06
C CYS A 151 -6.40 16.57 -15.31
N THR A 152 -6.73 16.85 -16.57
CA THR A 152 -7.55 18.01 -16.97
C THR A 152 -9.03 17.66 -17.22
N ASN A 153 -9.37 16.37 -17.36
CA ASN A 153 -10.72 15.87 -17.66
C ASN A 153 -11.02 14.57 -16.90
N THR A 154 -12.28 14.24 -16.63
CA THR A 154 -12.75 13.06 -15.85
C THR A 154 -12.33 11.65 -16.33
N GLU A 155 -11.52 11.51 -17.38
CA GLU A 155 -11.18 10.24 -18.04
C GLU A 155 -9.66 9.93 -18.02
N CYS A 156 -8.93 10.26 -16.96
CA CYS A 156 -7.50 9.91 -16.85
C CYS A 156 -7.23 8.45 -16.42
N TYR A 157 -8.26 7.62 -16.39
CA TYR A 157 -8.17 6.17 -16.13
C TYR A 157 -7.72 5.43 -17.39
N GLY A 158 -6.48 5.63 -17.84
CA GLY A 158 -5.99 4.91 -19.01
C GLY A 158 -4.52 5.10 -19.30
N GLU A 159 -3.73 4.07 -18.95
CA GLU A 159 -2.46 3.55 -19.54
C GLU A 159 -1.41 4.52 -20.15
N SER A 160 -1.56 5.82 -19.98
CA SER A 160 -0.76 6.84 -20.64
C SER A 160 0.25 7.39 -19.65
N GLY A 161 1.43 6.77 -19.62
CA GLY A 161 2.65 7.35 -19.06
C GLY A 161 2.63 7.55 -17.55
N TRP A 162 2.75 6.47 -16.79
CA TRP A 162 3.09 6.60 -15.37
C TRP A 162 4.49 7.20 -15.22
N GLU A 163 4.61 8.17 -14.33
CA GLU A 163 5.88 8.78 -14.00
C GLU A 163 6.15 8.72 -12.49
N TRP A 164 7.42 8.53 -12.16
CA TRP A 164 7.90 8.68 -10.79
C TRP A 164 8.25 10.15 -10.56
N ILE A 165 7.48 10.80 -9.70
CA ILE A 165 7.68 12.19 -9.29
C ILE A 165 8.11 12.23 -7.82
N ALA A 166 8.99 13.15 -7.44
CA ALA A 166 9.36 13.31 -6.04
C ALA A 166 8.19 13.92 -5.25
N ALA A 167 8.01 13.52 -3.99
CA ALA A 167 6.90 13.98 -3.16
C ALA A 167 6.75 15.52 -3.10
N ARG A 168 7.87 16.25 -3.06
CA ARG A 168 7.90 17.72 -3.05
C ARG A 168 7.42 18.37 -4.33
N ASP A 169 7.52 17.65 -5.45
CA ASP A 169 7.17 18.15 -6.78
C ASP A 169 5.69 17.83 -7.11
N VAL A 170 4.97 17.13 -6.23
CA VAL A 170 3.53 16.84 -6.37
C VAL A 170 2.71 18.12 -6.10
N GLU A 171 2.01 18.60 -7.12
CA GLU A 171 1.15 19.77 -6.99
C GLU A 171 -0.35 19.38 -6.89
N ARG A 172 -1.18 20.32 -6.43
CA ARG A 172 -2.64 20.12 -6.48
C ARG A 172 -3.10 19.84 -7.91
N GLY A 173 -4.01 18.87 -8.04
CA GLY A 173 -4.54 18.39 -9.32
C GLY A 173 -3.74 17.24 -9.94
N TYR A 174 -2.63 16.83 -9.33
CA TYR A 174 -1.96 15.58 -9.72
C TYR A 174 -2.79 14.38 -9.25
N GLU A 175 -2.89 13.37 -10.11
CA GLU A 175 -3.50 12.10 -9.79
C GLU A 175 -2.41 11.06 -9.47
N LEU A 176 -2.55 10.42 -8.32
CA LEU A 176 -1.59 9.45 -7.82
C LEU A 176 -2.10 8.03 -8.02
N ILE A 177 -1.19 7.13 -8.35
CA ILE A 177 -1.51 5.73 -8.57
C ILE A 177 -1.52 4.99 -7.23
N MET A 178 -2.67 4.40 -6.91
CA MET A 178 -2.81 3.46 -5.81
C MET A 178 -2.93 2.03 -6.38
N PRO A 179 -2.02 1.11 -6.01
CA PRO A 179 -2.15 -0.27 -6.43
C PRO A 179 -3.28 -0.95 -5.67
N PHE A 180 -4.04 -1.80 -6.37
CA PHE A 180 -4.96 -2.78 -5.79
C PHE A 180 -4.41 -4.19 -6.03
N ASP A 181 -4.80 -5.15 -5.19
CA ASP A 181 -4.42 -6.55 -5.39
C ASP A 181 -5.15 -7.11 -6.61
N THR A 182 -4.41 -7.41 -7.67
CA THR A 182 -4.94 -7.93 -8.95
C THR A 182 -5.58 -9.31 -8.85
N ARG A 183 -5.48 -9.98 -7.70
CA ARG A 183 -6.19 -11.24 -7.41
C ARG A 183 -7.60 -11.02 -6.88
N ILE A 184 -7.95 -9.80 -6.50
CA ILE A 184 -9.31 -9.46 -6.13
C ILE A 184 -10.10 -9.42 -7.44
N GLU A 185 -11.03 -10.35 -7.56
CA GLU A 185 -12.02 -10.38 -8.65
C GLU A 185 -13.29 -9.70 -8.16
N ASP A 186 -13.96 -8.99 -9.06
CA ASP A 186 -15.31 -8.50 -8.78
C ASP A 186 -16.25 -9.71 -8.69
N PHE A 187 -17.11 -9.73 -7.67
CA PHE A 187 -18.12 -10.75 -7.49
C PHE A 187 -19.50 -10.11 -7.55
N ASP A 188 -20.37 -10.64 -8.41
CA ASP A 188 -21.74 -10.15 -8.56
C ASP A 188 -22.70 -10.74 -7.50
N SER A 189 -22.30 -11.80 -6.81
CA SER A 189 -23.08 -12.41 -5.74
C SER A 189 -22.21 -12.99 -4.61
N LEU A 190 -22.80 -13.08 -3.42
CA LEU A 190 -22.22 -13.74 -2.25
C LEU A 190 -23.00 -15.03 -1.96
N SER A 191 -22.31 -16.17 -1.91
CA SER A 191 -22.95 -17.43 -1.49
C SER A 191 -23.34 -17.36 -0.01
N VAL A 192 -24.61 -17.61 0.28
CA VAL A 192 -25.14 -17.63 1.64
C VAL A 192 -25.14 -19.09 2.13
N PRO A 193 -24.37 -19.44 3.18
CA PRO A 193 -24.28 -20.82 3.65
C PRO A 193 -25.63 -21.42 4.00
N ALA A 194 -25.89 -22.65 3.55
CA ALA A 194 -27.17 -23.33 3.72
C ALA A 194 -27.62 -23.49 5.19
N PHE A 195 -26.67 -23.52 6.14
CA PHE A 195 -26.98 -23.63 7.57
C PHE A 195 -27.63 -22.37 8.14
N LEU A 196 -27.52 -21.20 7.50
CA LEU A 196 -28.25 -19.99 7.90
C LEU A 196 -29.76 -20.13 7.65
N PHE A 197 -30.17 -21.01 6.73
CA PHE A 197 -31.57 -21.35 6.48
C PHE A 197 -32.04 -22.59 7.24
N ALA A 198 -31.13 -23.29 7.93
CA ALA A 198 -31.48 -24.42 8.76
C ALA A 198 -32.11 -23.90 10.05
N THR A 199 -33.43 -23.75 10.04
CA THR A 199 -34.21 -23.53 11.25
C THR A 199 -34.05 -24.77 12.12
N ASP A 200 -33.16 -24.70 13.11
CA ASP A 200 -33.27 -25.61 14.25
C ASP A 200 -34.67 -25.41 14.81
N ALA A 201 -35.40 -26.53 14.83
CA ALA A 201 -36.83 -26.68 15.10
C ALA A 201 -37.21 -26.30 16.55
N TYR A 202 -36.97 -25.06 16.96
CA TYR A 202 -37.28 -24.58 18.29
C TYR A 202 -38.67 -23.94 18.41
N ASP A 203 -39.40 -23.72 17.32
CA ASP A 203 -40.84 -23.38 17.35
C ASP A 203 -41.47 -23.62 15.97
N ALA A 204 -41.88 -24.86 15.71
CA ALA A 204 -42.58 -25.25 14.47
C ALA A 204 -44.04 -24.74 14.39
N THR A 205 -44.44 -23.81 15.26
CA THR A 205 -45.80 -23.20 15.24
C THR A 205 -45.88 -21.91 14.43
N ASP A 206 -44.74 -21.27 14.15
CA ASP A 206 -44.67 -20.07 13.32
C ASP A 206 -43.91 -20.40 12.03
N ALA A 207 -44.57 -21.09 11.10
CA ALA A 207 -44.10 -21.11 9.71
C ALA A 207 -44.17 -19.67 9.17
N TYR A 208 -43.00 -19.04 9.00
CA TYR A 208 -42.89 -17.66 8.51
C TYR A 208 -42.94 -17.66 6.97
N ASP A 209 -44.00 -17.08 6.39
CA ASP A 209 -44.20 -16.99 4.94
C ASP A 209 -43.24 -15.98 4.24
N ASP A 210 -42.60 -15.06 4.99
CA ASP A 210 -41.81 -13.93 4.46
C ASP A 210 -40.28 -14.09 4.66
N ALA A 211 -39.74 -15.28 4.43
CA ALA A 211 -38.31 -15.59 4.60
C ALA A 211 -37.50 -15.44 3.29
N TYR A 212 -36.37 -14.70 3.33
CA TYR A 212 -35.39 -14.76 2.23
C TYR A 212 -34.74 -16.14 2.19
N ASN A 213 -34.94 -16.89 1.11
CA ASN A 213 -34.51 -18.28 0.95
C ASN A 213 -33.56 -18.49 -0.25
N ALA A 214 -32.88 -17.42 -0.71
CA ALA A 214 -31.95 -17.52 -1.82
C ALA A 214 -30.55 -17.94 -1.35
N ALA A 215 -29.96 -18.93 -2.02
CA ALA A 215 -28.61 -19.41 -1.76
C ALA A 215 -27.50 -18.41 -2.17
N GLU A 216 -27.88 -17.35 -2.89
CA GLU A 216 -26.99 -16.29 -3.36
C GLU A 216 -27.60 -14.92 -3.08
N LEU A 217 -26.78 -14.03 -2.52
CA LEU A 217 -27.12 -12.63 -2.28
C LEU A 217 -26.50 -11.77 -3.39
N PRO A 218 -27.28 -11.05 -4.21
CA PRO A 218 -26.72 -10.18 -5.24
C PRO A 218 -25.97 -9.00 -4.61
N LEU A 219 -24.81 -8.63 -5.16
CA LEU A 219 -23.99 -7.50 -4.71
C LEU A 219 -24.19 -6.28 -5.62
N ASN A 220 -25.44 -5.88 -5.82
CA ASN A 220 -25.79 -4.66 -6.56
C ASN A 220 -25.71 -3.40 -5.68
N GLU A 221 -25.89 -2.22 -6.30
CA GLU A 221 -25.81 -0.93 -5.59
C GLU A 221 -26.74 -0.87 -4.38
N ASP A 222 -27.96 -1.37 -4.50
CA ASP A 222 -28.96 -1.37 -3.42
C ASP A 222 -28.52 -2.21 -2.22
N VAL A 223 -28.00 -3.42 -2.45
CA VAL A 223 -27.49 -4.30 -1.38
C VAL A 223 -26.27 -3.69 -0.70
N LEU A 224 -25.33 -3.14 -1.46
CA LEU A 224 -24.15 -2.48 -0.90
C LEU A 224 -24.55 -1.23 -0.08
N ARG A 225 -25.56 -0.49 -0.55
CA ARG A 225 -26.13 0.65 0.19
C ARG A 225 -26.78 0.20 1.49
N LEU A 226 -27.49 -0.93 1.48
CA LEU A 226 -28.04 -1.53 2.69
C LEU A 226 -26.96 -1.92 3.70
N PHE A 227 -25.85 -2.51 3.26
CA PHE A 227 -24.69 -2.77 4.12
C PHE A 227 -24.15 -1.49 4.73
N GLY A 228 -24.08 -0.40 3.96
CA GLY A 228 -23.73 0.93 4.47
C GLY A 228 -24.67 1.39 5.59
N PHE A 229 -25.98 1.30 5.38
CA PHE A 229 -26.97 1.63 6.41
C PHE A 229 -26.83 0.75 7.65
N TYR A 230 -26.52 -0.53 7.47
CA TYR A 230 -26.33 -1.47 8.58
C TYR A 230 -25.09 -1.13 9.40
N LEU A 231 -23.95 -0.86 8.76
CA LEU A 231 -22.73 -0.43 9.44
C LEU A 231 -22.91 0.89 10.20
N ALA A 232 -23.73 1.80 9.66
CA ALA A 232 -23.94 3.12 10.25
C ALA A 232 -24.96 3.13 11.40
N ALA A 233 -26.05 2.35 11.29
CA ALA A 233 -27.22 2.48 12.17
C ALA A 233 -27.96 1.15 12.43
N GLY A 234 -27.38 0.03 12.00
CA GLY A 234 -27.94 -1.30 12.15
C GLY A 234 -27.65 -1.92 13.52
N GLU A 235 -28.56 -2.77 13.97
CA GLU A 235 -28.43 -3.59 15.17
C GLU A 235 -29.10 -4.95 14.90
N VAL A 236 -28.43 -6.04 15.26
CA VAL A 236 -29.03 -7.38 15.27
C VAL A 236 -29.57 -7.66 16.67
N LYS A 237 -30.86 -8.00 16.75
CA LYS A 237 -31.51 -8.63 17.90
C LYS A 237 -31.81 -10.08 17.55
N THR A 238 -32.07 -10.91 18.57
CA THR A 238 -32.27 -12.36 18.45
C THR A 238 -33.10 -12.81 17.24
N ARG A 239 -34.19 -12.09 16.90
CA ARG A 239 -35.04 -12.41 15.74
C ARG A 239 -35.19 -11.27 14.72
N TYR A 240 -34.50 -10.14 14.92
CA TYR A 240 -34.76 -8.93 14.14
C TYR A 240 -33.50 -8.18 13.76
N LEU A 241 -33.46 -7.72 12.52
CA LEU A 241 -32.55 -6.69 12.05
C LEU A 241 -33.22 -5.34 12.25
N ARG A 242 -32.58 -4.44 12.98
CA ARG A 242 -33.13 -3.13 13.33
C ARG A 242 -32.24 -2.02 12.79
N PHE A 243 -32.86 -0.94 12.32
CA PHE A 243 -32.16 0.29 11.95
C PHE A 243 -32.78 1.48 12.68
N THR A 244 -31.94 2.40 13.15
CA THR A 244 -32.41 3.70 13.70
C THR A 244 -31.90 4.84 12.82
N LEU A 245 -32.75 5.31 11.91
CA LEU A 245 -32.37 6.21 10.81
C LEU A 245 -33.11 7.55 10.87
N PRO A 246 -32.56 8.63 10.28
CA PRO A 246 -33.33 9.83 9.93
C PRO A 246 -34.58 9.47 9.10
N LYS A 247 -35.68 10.19 9.32
CA LYS A 247 -36.98 9.87 8.68
C LYS A 247 -36.92 9.86 7.15
N GLU A 248 -36.10 10.72 6.54
CA GLU A 248 -35.89 10.81 5.09
C GLU A 248 -35.27 9.55 4.45
N LEU A 249 -34.51 8.75 5.20
CA LEU A 249 -33.82 7.55 4.71
C LEU A 249 -34.62 6.26 4.96
N VAL A 250 -35.73 6.36 5.69
CA VAL A 250 -36.51 5.18 6.10
C VAL A 250 -37.14 4.48 4.91
N ASP A 251 -37.77 5.24 4.01
CA ASP A 251 -38.51 4.65 2.89
C ASP A 251 -37.56 4.01 1.87
N GLU A 252 -36.34 4.54 1.73
CA GLU A 252 -35.27 3.96 0.93
C GLU A 252 -34.86 2.58 1.46
N VAL A 253 -34.53 2.47 2.75
CA VAL A 253 -34.15 1.18 3.36
C VAL A 253 -35.27 0.15 3.28
N LYS A 254 -36.52 0.59 3.44
CA LYS A 254 -37.69 -0.29 3.28
C LYS A 254 -37.83 -0.82 1.86
N HIS A 255 -37.64 0.05 0.86
CA HIS A 255 -37.72 -0.34 -0.54
C HIS A 255 -36.63 -1.34 -0.89
N VAL A 256 -35.37 -1.05 -0.54
CA VAL A 256 -34.25 -1.96 -0.79
C VAL A 256 -34.47 -3.33 -0.13
N ILE A 257 -34.91 -3.37 1.13
CA ILE A 257 -35.13 -4.65 1.82
C ILE A 257 -36.28 -5.43 1.18
N LYS A 258 -37.37 -4.77 0.82
CA LYS A 258 -38.51 -5.43 0.17
C LYS A 258 -38.14 -5.96 -1.21
N ASP A 259 -37.41 -5.17 -1.99
CA ASP A 259 -37.10 -5.48 -3.37
C ASP A 259 -36.04 -6.59 -3.48
N VAL A 260 -35.00 -6.54 -2.63
CA VAL A 260 -33.93 -7.55 -2.64
C VAL A 260 -34.33 -8.81 -1.88
N PHE A 261 -34.91 -8.66 -0.69
CA PHE A 261 -35.11 -9.78 0.23
C PHE A 261 -36.57 -10.27 0.30
N GLY A 262 -37.52 -9.52 -0.25
CA GLY A 262 -38.94 -9.87 -0.15
C GLY A 262 -39.52 -9.73 1.26
N VAL A 263 -38.79 -9.13 2.20
CA VAL A 263 -39.16 -9.10 3.63
C VAL A 263 -39.96 -7.84 3.96
N SER A 264 -41.06 -8.02 4.69
CA SER A 264 -41.92 -6.93 5.17
C SER A 264 -41.38 -6.25 6.43
N VAL A 265 -41.71 -4.96 6.61
CA VAL A 265 -41.39 -4.20 7.84
C VAL A 265 -42.34 -4.60 8.96
N HIS A 266 -41.82 -5.05 10.10
CA HIS A 266 -42.64 -5.50 11.22
C HIS A 266 -42.96 -4.40 12.24
N GLU A 267 -41.96 -3.62 12.64
CA GLU A 267 -42.13 -2.58 13.66
C GLU A 267 -41.58 -1.25 13.20
N THR A 268 -42.33 -0.18 13.49
CA THR A 268 -41.87 1.19 13.31
C THR A 268 -42.09 1.98 14.60
N LYS A 269 -41.04 2.48 15.24
CA LYS A 269 -41.14 3.40 16.40
C LYS A 269 -40.62 4.78 16.03
N ASP A 270 -41.42 5.80 16.31
CA ASP A 270 -41.00 7.18 16.13
C ASP A 270 -40.09 7.59 17.30
N LYS A 271 -38.90 8.13 16.98
CA LYS A 271 -37.91 8.63 17.94
C LYS A 271 -37.59 10.10 17.62
N GLY A 272 -38.62 10.91 17.39
CA GLY A 272 -38.49 12.34 17.14
C GLY A 272 -37.99 12.63 15.73
N ALA A 273 -36.73 13.05 15.60
CA ALA A 273 -36.11 13.29 14.28
C ALA A 273 -35.75 11.98 13.53
N ARG A 274 -35.79 10.85 14.23
CA ARG A 274 -35.41 9.53 13.71
C ARG A 274 -36.59 8.56 13.78
N LYS A 275 -36.53 7.50 12.99
CA LYS A 275 -37.44 6.37 13.04
C LYS A 275 -36.64 5.09 13.23
N GLU A 276 -37.13 4.26 14.13
CA GLU A 276 -36.65 2.90 14.27
C GLU A 276 -37.51 2.00 13.39
N ILE A 277 -36.87 1.17 12.58
CA ILE A 277 -37.50 0.16 11.74
C ILE A 277 -36.89 -1.20 12.05
N SER A 278 -37.74 -2.23 12.15
CA SER A 278 -37.29 -3.60 12.40
C SER A 278 -37.84 -4.56 11.34
N PHE A 279 -36.98 -5.46 10.89
CA PHE A 279 -37.22 -6.51 9.92
C PHE A 279 -36.93 -7.84 10.58
N GLN A 280 -37.61 -8.92 10.18
CA GLN A 280 -37.24 -10.24 10.66
C GLN A 280 -35.86 -10.61 10.10
N SER A 281 -34.99 -11.11 10.97
CA SER A 281 -33.64 -11.53 10.60
C SER A 281 -33.56 -13.04 10.59
N ASN A 282 -33.99 -13.65 9.50
CA ASN A 282 -33.52 -15.00 9.12
C ASN A 282 -32.24 -14.92 8.26
N ILE A 283 -31.79 -13.71 7.89
CA ILE A 283 -30.62 -13.46 7.03
C ILE A 283 -29.33 -13.27 7.83
N PHE A 284 -29.42 -12.74 9.06
CA PHE A 284 -28.24 -12.39 9.90
C PHE A 284 -28.28 -13.01 11.31
N SER A 285 -29.20 -13.95 11.57
CA SER A 285 -29.21 -14.70 12.83
C SER A 285 -28.10 -15.74 12.82
N ILE A 286 -26.94 -15.36 13.37
CA ILE A 286 -25.91 -16.29 13.84
C ILE A 286 -26.16 -16.55 15.32
#